data_AF-A0A4R5C462-F1
#
_entry.id   AF-A0A4R5C462-F1
#
_cell.length_a   1.000
_cell.length_b   1.000
_cell.length_c   1.000
_cell.angle_alpha   90.00
_cell.angle_beta   90.00
_cell.angle_gamma   90.00
#
_symmetry.space_group_name_H-M   'P 1'
#
loop_
_entity.id
_entity.type
_entity.pdbx_description
1 polymer ?
#
loop_
_entity_poly.entity_id
_entity_poly.type
_entity_poly.pdbx_seq_one_letter_code
_entity_poly.pdbx_strand_id
1 'polypeptide(L)'
;MAKKVKSKFIIIETDKKIPEKSKKKDEFYNYKYWRDIQRNQLGISANLYFVFSSAIFGFELNFLITNKGKLNCPENIILSFSLIAILISLFFYTIFTDNRLKDFRNTAQLINDGKSNDEIKEATKSAGEKTWSYYNRQRYSVFIGFVISLIGFSIYLFN
;
A
#
# COMPACT_ATOMS: atom_id res chain seq x y z
N MET A 1 -47.34 -28.43 -59.62
CA MET A 1 -45.89 -28.25 -59.75
C MET A 1 -45.35 -27.57 -58.49
N ALA A 2 -44.80 -28.36 -57.56
CA ALA A 2 -44.14 -27.87 -56.35
C ALA A 2 -42.74 -27.35 -56.70
N LYS A 3 -42.41 -26.11 -56.30
CA LYS A 3 -41.08 -25.52 -56.51
C LYS A 3 -40.45 -25.12 -55.17
N LYS A 4 -39.55 -26.01 -54.73
CA LYS A 4 -38.34 -25.85 -53.90
C LYS A 4 -38.28 -24.68 -52.90
N VAL A 5 -38.34 -25.08 -51.63
CA VAL A 5 -37.74 -24.40 -50.47
C VAL A 5 -36.26 -24.09 -50.75
N LYS A 6 -35.82 -22.86 -50.42
CA LYS A 6 -34.40 -22.54 -50.17
C LYS A 6 -34.29 -21.86 -48.81
N SER A 7 -33.91 -22.65 -47.81
CA SER A 7 -33.33 -22.16 -46.56
C SER A 7 -31.85 -21.81 -46.80
N LYS A 8 -31.45 -20.63 -46.33
CA LYS A 8 -30.12 -20.26 -45.81
C LYS A 8 -29.98 -18.75 -45.93
N PHE A 9 -29.97 -18.05 -44.81
CA PHE A 9 -28.81 -17.24 -44.48
C PHE A 9 -28.53 -17.43 -42.99
N ILE A 10 -27.46 -18.18 -42.76
CA ILE A 10 -26.73 -18.22 -41.50
C ILE A 10 -26.28 -16.78 -41.26
N ILE A 11 -26.74 -16.15 -40.19
CA ILE A 11 -26.07 -14.96 -39.67
C ILE A 11 -24.74 -15.48 -39.12
N ILE A 12 -23.69 -15.36 -39.93
CA ILE A 12 -22.33 -15.57 -39.46
C ILE A 12 -22.10 -14.42 -38.49
N GLU A 13 -22.14 -14.72 -37.20
CA GLU A 13 -21.47 -13.92 -36.18
C GLU A 13 -20.01 -13.85 -36.64
N THR A 14 -19.70 -12.78 -37.35
CA THR A 14 -18.32 -12.44 -37.61
C THR A 14 -17.80 -12.06 -36.25
N ASP A 15 -17.06 -13.00 -35.63
CA ASP A 15 -15.99 -12.70 -34.70
C ASP A 15 -15.19 -11.56 -35.32
N LYS A 16 -15.59 -10.32 -35.02
CA LYS A 16 -14.81 -9.14 -35.35
C LYS A 16 -13.55 -9.34 -34.56
N LYS A 17 -12.52 -9.90 -35.22
CA LYS A 17 -11.14 -9.88 -34.74
C LYS A 17 -10.83 -8.45 -34.40
N ILE A 18 -10.98 -8.13 -33.11
CA ILE A 18 -10.58 -6.85 -32.54
C ILE A 18 -9.12 -6.70 -32.97
N PRO A 19 -8.79 -5.68 -33.78
CA PRO A 19 -7.46 -5.59 -34.37
C PRO A 19 -6.42 -5.63 -33.24
N GLU A 20 -5.34 -6.38 -33.43
CA GLU A 20 -4.33 -6.61 -32.39
C GLU A 20 -3.77 -5.28 -31.83
N LYS A 21 -3.75 -4.23 -32.66
CA LYS A 21 -3.44 -2.86 -32.28
C LYS A 21 -4.43 -2.24 -31.27
N SER A 22 -5.73 -2.51 -31.36
CA SER A 22 -6.70 -2.01 -30.37
C SER A 22 -6.63 -2.80 -29.07
N LYS A 23 -6.45 -4.14 -29.12
CA LYS A 23 -6.22 -4.96 -27.92
C LYS A 23 -4.99 -4.50 -27.12
N LYS A 24 -3.85 -4.27 -27.77
CA LYS A 24 -2.63 -3.75 -27.10
C LYS A 24 -2.83 -2.37 -26.49
N LYS A 25 -3.66 -1.52 -27.12
CA LYS A 25 -3.99 -0.19 -26.59
C LYS A 25 -4.85 -0.30 -25.33
N ASP A 26 -5.85 -1.17 -25.36
CA ASP A 26 -6.76 -1.38 -24.23
C ASP A 26 -6.05 -2.00 -23.02
N GLU A 27 -5.17 -3.00 -23.23
CA GLU A 27 -4.31 -3.56 -22.18
C GLU A 27 -3.36 -2.50 -21.57
N PHE A 28 -2.82 -1.61 -22.41
CA PHE A 28 -1.96 -0.51 -21.98
C PHE A 28 -2.69 0.51 -21.10
N TYR A 29 -3.89 0.94 -21.51
CA TYR A 29 -4.71 1.83 -20.69
C TYR A 29 -5.08 1.19 -19.36
N ASN A 30 -5.42 -0.11 -19.38
CA ASN A 30 -5.67 -0.88 -18.17
C ASN A 30 -4.44 -0.85 -17.24
N TYR A 31 -3.25 -1.15 -17.76
CA TYR A 31 -2.04 -1.18 -16.95
C TYR A 31 -1.71 0.16 -16.28
N LYS A 32 -1.74 1.26 -17.05
CA LYS A 32 -1.48 2.60 -16.52
C LYS A 32 -2.52 2.98 -15.46
N TYR A 33 -3.79 2.75 -15.76
CA TYR A 33 -4.91 3.02 -14.86
C TYR A 33 -4.79 2.25 -13.53
N TRP A 34 -4.56 0.94 -13.58
CA TRP A 34 -4.43 0.11 -12.37
C TRP A 34 -3.19 0.47 -11.55
N ARG A 35 -2.09 0.84 -12.20
CA ARG A 35 -0.88 1.31 -11.50
C ARG A 35 -1.14 2.61 -10.73
N ASP A 36 -1.88 3.55 -11.32
CA ASP A 36 -2.24 4.80 -10.66
C ASP A 36 -3.19 4.57 -9.48
N ILE A 37 -4.21 3.70 -9.64
CA ILE A 37 -5.09 3.28 -8.54
C ILE A 37 -4.28 2.64 -7.41
N GLN A 38 -3.41 1.68 -7.73
CA GLN A 38 -2.60 0.97 -6.75
C GLN A 38 -1.73 1.93 -5.94
N ARG A 39 -1.07 2.88 -6.62
CA ARG A 39 -0.27 3.92 -5.95
C ARG A 39 -1.13 4.76 -5.02
N ASN A 40 -2.32 5.16 -5.46
CA ASN A 40 -3.22 5.95 -4.63
C ASN A 40 -3.67 5.18 -3.38
N GLN A 41 -4.17 3.95 -3.55
CA GLN A 41 -4.58 3.08 -2.45
C GLN A 41 -3.45 2.82 -1.45
N LEU A 42 -2.23 2.57 -1.95
CA LEU A 42 -1.05 2.40 -1.10
C LEU A 42 -0.76 3.66 -0.26
N GLY A 43 -0.95 4.84 -0.83
CA GLY A 43 -0.75 6.11 -0.13
C GLY A 43 -1.80 6.34 0.96
N ILE A 44 -3.08 6.14 0.61
CA ILE A 44 -4.19 6.23 1.55
C ILE A 44 -3.98 5.25 2.71
N SER A 45 -3.63 4.00 2.41
CA SER A 45 -3.38 2.97 3.42
C SER A 45 -2.20 3.31 4.33
N ALA A 46 -1.07 3.76 3.77
CA ALA A 46 0.09 4.18 4.56
C ALA A 46 -0.23 5.34 5.51
N ASN A 47 -1.01 6.32 5.06
CA ASN A 47 -1.46 7.45 5.87
C ASN A 47 -2.39 7.00 7.01
N LEU A 48 -3.26 6.02 6.76
CA LEU A 48 -4.13 5.46 7.78
C LEU A 48 -3.30 4.85 8.93
N TYR A 49 -2.29 4.03 8.61
CA TYR A 49 -1.39 3.48 9.62
C TYR A 49 -0.56 4.57 10.32
N PHE A 50 -0.16 5.63 9.62
CA PHE A 50 0.52 6.77 10.25
C PHE A 50 -0.36 7.43 11.31
N VAL A 51 -1.62 7.73 10.98
CA VAL A 51 -2.58 8.35 11.93
C VAL A 51 -2.79 7.45 13.15
N PHE A 52 -3.00 6.14 12.94
CA PHE A 52 -3.13 5.20 14.07
C PHE A 52 -1.86 5.12 14.92
N SER A 53 -0.69 5.00 14.29
CA SER A 53 0.59 5.00 15.01
C SER A 53 0.77 6.27 15.84
N SER A 54 0.48 7.46 15.29
CA SER A 54 0.60 8.72 16.02
C SER A 54 -0.37 8.81 17.19
N ALA A 55 -1.62 8.35 17.02
CA ALA A 55 -2.63 8.36 18.08
C ALA A 55 -2.25 7.40 19.22
N ILE A 56 -1.88 6.16 18.89
CA ILE A 56 -1.45 5.15 19.88
C ILE A 56 -0.22 5.66 20.62
N PHE A 57 0.79 6.16 19.90
CA PHE A 57 2.01 6.69 20.50
C PHE A 57 1.71 7.82 21.50
N GLY A 58 0.91 8.81 21.08
CA GLY A 58 0.57 9.96 21.93
C GLY A 58 -0.21 9.55 23.18
N PHE A 59 -1.20 8.67 23.02
CA PHE A 59 -1.98 8.14 24.13
C PHE A 59 -1.10 7.37 25.13
N GLU A 60 -0.32 6.42 24.63
CA GLU A 60 0.48 5.52 25.47
C GLU A 60 1.63 6.26 26.16
N LEU A 61 2.30 7.18 25.46
CA LEU A 61 3.32 8.04 26.06
C LEU A 61 2.72 8.90 27.18
N ASN A 62 1.55 9.51 26.95
CA ASN A 62 0.87 10.30 27.97
C ASN A 62 0.45 9.42 29.17
N PHE A 63 -0.02 8.21 28.92
CA PHE A 63 -0.39 7.25 29.96
C PHE A 63 0.81 6.89 30.86
N LEU A 64 1.96 6.55 30.26
CA LEU A 64 3.19 6.23 30.99
C LEU A 64 3.71 7.42 31.82
N ILE A 65 3.64 8.63 31.28
CA ILE A 65 4.06 9.85 31.99
C ILE A 65 3.12 10.15 33.16
N THR A 66 1.81 10.10 32.92
CA THR A 66 0.79 10.46 33.92
C THR A 66 0.71 9.46 35.07
N ASN A 67 0.93 8.18 34.79
CA ASN A 67 0.89 7.09 35.78
C ASN A 67 2.26 6.70 36.29
N LYS A 68 3.28 7.52 36.07
CA LYS A 68 4.63 7.31 36.58
C LYS A 68 4.60 7.12 38.11
N GLY A 69 5.06 5.96 38.57
CA GLY A 69 5.06 5.57 39.99
C GLY A 69 3.83 4.79 40.48
N LYS A 70 2.78 4.65 39.65
CA LYS A 70 1.62 3.77 39.92
C LYS A 70 1.67 2.45 39.15
N LEU A 71 2.46 2.42 38.07
CA LEU A 71 2.65 1.24 37.24
C LEU A 71 3.66 0.30 37.88
N ASN A 72 3.38 -1.00 37.89
CA ASN A 72 4.37 -2.00 38.30
C ASN A 72 5.45 -2.15 37.21
N CYS A 73 6.46 -2.97 37.50
CA CYS A 73 7.58 -3.20 36.59
C CYS A 73 7.13 -3.83 35.24
N PRO A 74 6.24 -4.85 35.21
CA PRO A 74 5.85 -5.50 33.96
C PRO A 74 5.12 -4.58 32.98
N GLU A 75 4.17 -3.75 33.45
CA GLU A 75 3.38 -2.87 32.57
C GLU A 75 4.30 -1.82 31.94
N ASN A 76 5.20 -1.23 32.73
CA ASN A 76 6.19 -0.26 32.22
C ASN A 76 7.06 -0.85 31.12
N ILE A 77 7.59 -2.06 31.32
CA ILE A 77 8.47 -2.71 30.34
C ILE A 77 7.70 -3.02 29.05
N ILE A 78 6.52 -3.64 29.18
CA ILE A 78 5.71 -4.08 28.02
C ILE A 78 5.24 -2.88 27.19
N LEU A 79 4.70 -1.85 27.83
CA LEU A 79 4.27 -0.62 27.15
C LEU A 79 5.47 0.12 26.53
N SER A 80 6.62 0.17 27.20
CA SER A 80 7.83 0.76 26.61
C SER A 80 8.28 0.03 25.33
N PHE A 81 8.19 -1.31 25.29
CA PHE A 81 8.47 -2.08 24.07
C PHE A 81 7.47 -1.79 22.96
N SER A 82 6.18 -1.61 23.29
CA SER A 82 5.19 -1.20 22.31
C SER A 82 5.53 0.17 21.71
N LEU A 83 5.83 1.18 22.54
CA LEU A 83 6.22 2.51 22.05
C LEU A 83 7.41 2.45 21.08
N ILE A 84 8.40 1.60 21.34
CA ILE A 84 9.52 1.40 20.42
C ILE A 84 9.04 0.83 19.08
N ALA A 85 8.16 -0.18 19.08
CA ALA A 85 7.59 -0.74 17.86
C ALA A 85 6.77 0.30 17.08
N ILE A 86 5.95 1.10 17.76
CA ILE A 86 5.18 2.19 17.14
C ILE A 86 6.12 3.26 16.56
N LEU A 87 7.20 3.62 17.26
CA LEU A 87 8.20 4.57 16.77
C LEU A 87 8.91 4.06 15.51
N ILE A 88 9.24 2.78 15.47
CA ILE A 88 9.77 2.11 14.27
C ILE A 88 8.77 2.21 13.11
N SER A 89 7.47 2.05 13.37
CA SER A 89 6.43 2.24 12.35
C SER A 89 6.44 3.66 11.78
N LEU A 90 6.47 4.68 12.64
CA LEU A 90 6.54 6.09 12.24
C LEU A 90 7.81 6.38 11.42
N PHE A 91 8.96 5.81 11.81
CA PHE A 91 10.19 5.91 11.04
C PHE A 91 10.05 5.29 9.64
N PHE A 92 9.45 4.10 9.53
CA PHE A 92 9.22 3.46 8.23
C PHE A 92 8.26 4.25 7.34
N TYR A 93 7.27 4.93 7.91
CA TYR A 93 6.40 5.84 7.16
C TYR A 93 7.16 7.03 6.55
N THR A 94 8.09 7.61 7.30
CA THR A 94 8.93 8.71 6.80
C THR A 94 9.78 8.26 5.61
N ILE A 95 10.52 7.16 5.74
CA ILE A 95 11.36 6.68 4.63
C ILE A 95 10.54 6.14 3.45
N PHE A 96 9.34 5.59 3.70
CA PHE A 96 8.37 5.25 2.66
C PHE A 96 7.98 6.48 1.83
N THR A 97 7.61 7.56 2.52
CA THR A 97 7.18 8.82 1.88
C THR A 97 8.31 9.42 1.06
N ASP A 98 9.52 9.47 1.62
CA ASP A 98 10.72 9.96 0.94
C ASP A 98 11.06 9.14 -0.31
N ASN A 99 11.05 7.80 -0.20
CA ASN A 99 11.32 6.92 -1.33
C ASN A 99 10.28 7.10 -2.44
N ARG A 100 9.01 7.24 -2.07
CA ARG A 100 7.90 7.46 -3.02
C ARG A 100 8.01 8.81 -3.74
N LEU A 101 8.37 9.89 -3.02
CA LEU A 101 8.58 11.20 -3.63
C LEU A 101 9.76 11.17 -4.62
N LYS A 102 10.85 10.48 -4.27
CA LYS A 102 11.98 10.26 -5.18
C LYS A 102 11.58 9.45 -6.40
N ASP A 103 10.83 8.37 -6.22
CA ASP A 103 10.30 7.55 -7.33
C ASP A 103 9.45 8.38 -8.29
N PHE A 104 8.56 9.23 -7.77
CA PHE A 104 7.71 10.11 -8.58
C PHE A 104 8.51 11.14 -9.38
N ARG A 105 9.50 11.79 -8.75
CA ARG A 105 10.38 12.74 -9.44
C ARG A 105 11.18 12.06 -10.54
N ASN A 106 11.79 10.91 -10.25
CA ASN A 106 12.59 10.16 -11.21
C ASN A 106 11.71 9.66 -12.37
N THR A 107 10.51 9.14 -12.08
CA THR A 107 9.56 8.72 -13.11
C THR A 107 9.17 9.88 -14.01
N ALA A 108 8.88 11.05 -13.46
CA ALA A 108 8.51 12.24 -14.24
C ALA A 108 9.66 12.71 -15.14
N GLN A 109 10.91 12.68 -14.65
CA GLN A 109 12.10 12.99 -15.45
C GLN A 109 12.26 12.02 -16.62
N LEU A 110 12.19 10.71 -16.39
CA LEU A 110 12.30 9.72 -17.47
C LEU A 110 11.20 9.87 -18.53
N ILE A 111 9.99 10.26 -18.13
CA ILE A 111 8.90 10.57 -19.08
C ILE A 111 9.24 11.80 -19.91
N ASN A 112 9.75 12.87 -19.29
CA ASN A 112 10.15 14.09 -19.99
C ASN A 112 11.33 13.84 -20.96
N ASP A 113 12.23 12.91 -20.61
CA ASP A 113 13.35 12.49 -21.45
C ASP A 113 12.91 11.58 -22.62
N GLY A 114 11.60 11.31 -22.76
CA GLY A 114 11.05 10.52 -23.85
C GLY A 114 11.34 9.02 -23.75
N LYS A 115 11.71 8.52 -22.56
CA LYS A 115 11.97 7.09 -22.35
C LYS A 115 10.74 6.24 -22.61
N SER A 116 10.96 5.06 -23.16
CA SER A 116 9.91 4.07 -23.36
C SER A 116 9.38 3.56 -22.02
N ASN A 117 8.16 3.01 -22.02
CA ASN A 117 7.55 2.50 -20.79
C ASN A 117 8.31 1.32 -20.17
N ASP A 118 8.95 0.49 -20.99
CA ASP A 118 9.73 -0.65 -20.52
C ASP A 118 11.01 -0.17 -19.82
N GLU A 119 11.71 0.82 -20.37
CA GLU A 119 12.84 1.46 -19.71
C GLU A 119 12.44 2.11 -18.38
N ILE A 120 11.30 2.82 -18.34
CA ILE A 120 10.78 3.43 -17.11
C ILE A 120 10.47 2.34 -16.08
N LYS A 121 9.85 1.23 -16.50
CA LYS A 121 9.49 0.11 -15.63
C LYS A 121 10.72 -0.54 -15.03
N GLU A 122 11.78 -0.76 -15.80
CA GLU A 122 13.04 -1.33 -15.30
C GLU A 122 13.74 -0.36 -14.34
N ALA A 123 13.86 0.92 -14.71
CA ALA A 123 14.52 1.93 -13.89
C ALA A 123 13.82 2.17 -12.54
N THR A 124 12.49 2.05 -12.49
CA THR A 124 11.69 2.30 -11.28
C THR A 124 11.40 1.04 -10.45
N LYS A 125 11.77 -0.15 -10.94
CA LYS A 125 11.47 -1.43 -10.28
C LYS A 125 11.97 -1.48 -8.83
N SER A 126 13.24 -1.14 -8.61
CA SER A 126 13.84 -1.17 -7.27
C SER A 126 13.18 -0.18 -6.31
N ALA A 127 12.79 1.00 -6.80
CA ALA A 127 12.08 1.99 -5.99
C ALA A 127 10.69 1.49 -5.58
N GLY A 128 9.98 0.81 -6.50
CA GLY A 128 8.72 0.12 -6.20
C GLY A 128 8.88 -0.96 -5.13
N GLU A 129 9.88 -1.83 -5.26
CA GLU A 129 10.17 -2.90 -4.28
C GLU A 129 10.47 -2.32 -2.88
N LYS A 130 11.31 -1.27 -2.81
CA LYS A 130 11.60 -0.57 -1.56
C LYS A 130 10.34 0.05 -0.94
N THR A 131 9.50 0.66 -1.76
CA THR A 131 8.21 1.25 -1.32
C THR A 131 7.35 0.20 -0.63
N TRP A 132 7.18 -0.97 -1.24
CA TRP A 132 6.43 -2.07 -0.64
C TRP A 132 7.10 -2.62 0.63
N SER A 133 8.42 -2.72 0.65
CA SER A 133 9.16 -3.16 1.83
C SER A 133 8.94 -2.22 3.02
N TYR A 134 9.10 -0.91 2.83
CA TYR A 134 8.91 0.09 3.89
C TYR A 134 7.46 0.12 4.37
N TYR A 135 6.49 0.08 3.45
CA TYR A 135 5.07 0.00 3.79
C TYR A 135 4.76 -1.24 4.65
N ASN A 136 5.26 -2.42 4.25
CA ASN A 136 5.03 -3.64 5.01
C ASN A 136 5.65 -3.58 6.41
N ARG A 137 6.87 -3.03 6.52
CA ARG A 137 7.52 -2.83 7.83
C ARG A 137 6.74 -1.86 8.71
N GLN A 138 6.28 -0.72 8.17
CA GLN A 138 5.38 0.21 8.87
C GLN A 138 4.15 -0.54 9.41
N ARG A 139 3.45 -1.28 8.54
CA ARG A 139 2.22 -2.01 8.87
C ARG A 139 2.45 -3.07 9.94
N TYR A 140 3.50 -3.88 9.84
CA TYR A 140 3.77 -4.91 10.83
C TYR A 140 4.21 -4.31 12.17
N SER A 141 5.03 -3.25 12.15
CA SER A 141 5.46 -2.59 13.38
C SER A 141 4.29 -1.96 14.14
N VAL A 142 3.33 -1.31 13.47
CA VAL A 142 2.14 -0.77 14.16
C VAL A 142 1.24 -1.88 14.70
N PHE A 143 1.06 -2.97 13.95
CA PHE A 143 0.27 -4.11 14.40
C PHE A 143 0.88 -4.77 15.64
N ILE A 144 2.19 -5.02 15.61
CA ILE A 144 2.94 -5.60 16.74
C ILE A 144 2.87 -4.66 17.95
N GLY A 145 3.14 -3.37 17.76
CA GLY A 145 3.03 -2.37 18.83
C GLY A 145 1.64 -2.39 19.44
N PHE A 146 0.58 -2.26 18.63
CA PHE A 146 -0.79 -2.27 19.11
C PHE A 146 -1.14 -3.53 19.93
N VAL A 147 -0.76 -4.73 19.47
CA VAL A 147 -0.99 -5.97 20.22
C VAL A 147 -0.25 -5.96 21.56
N ILE A 148 1.00 -5.51 21.59
CA ILE A 148 1.79 -5.40 22.82
C ILE A 148 1.17 -4.36 23.77
N SER A 149 0.70 -3.21 23.25
CA SER A 149 -0.03 -2.21 24.05
C SER A 149 -1.27 -2.84 24.70
N LEU A 150 -2.08 -3.59 23.94
CA LEU A 150 -3.26 -4.25 24.48
C LEU A 150 -2.91 -5.23 25.62
N ILE A 151 -1.82 -5.98 25.48
CA ILE A 151 -1.33 -6.86 26.55
C ILE A 151 -0.92 -6.04 27.78
N GLY A 152 -0.13 -4.98 27.58
CA GLY A 152 0.32 -4.10 28.67
C GLY A 152 -0.84 -3.45 29.43
N PHE A 153 -1.84 -2.94 28.71
CA PHE A 153 -3.05 -2.38 29.30
C PHE A 153 -3.93 -3.44 29.98
N SER A 154 -4.01 -4.65 29.43
CA SER A 154 -4.75 -5.74 30.08
C SER A 154 -4.12 -6.14 31.40
N ILE A 155 -2.78 -6.25 31.46
CA ILE A 155 -2.07 -6.52 32.72
C ILE A 155 -2.36 -5.42 33.74
N TYR A 156 -2.29 -4.15 33.33
CA TYR A 156 -2.62 -3.01 34.20
C TYR A 156 -4.06 -3.05 34.75
N LEU A 157 -5.03 -3.53 33.98
CA LEU A 157 -6.43 -3.55 34.40
C LEU A 157 -6.79 -4.74 35.30
N PHE A 158 -6.07 -5.85 35.19
CA PHE A 158 -6.41 -7.12 35.85
C PHE A 158 -5.41 -7.55 36.94
N ASN A 159 -4.29 -6.85 37.11
CA ASN A 159 -3.42 -6.93 38.30
C ASN A 159 -3.77 -5.82 39.29
#